data_AF-A0A848V624-F1
#
_entry.id   AF-A0A848V624-F1
#
_cell.length_a   1.000
_cell.length_b   1.000
_cell.length_c   1.000
_cell.angle_alpha   90.00
_cell.angle_beta   90.00
_cell.angle_gamma   90.00
#
_symmetry.space_group_name_H-M   'P 1'
#
loop_
_entity.id
_entity.type
_entity.pdbx_description
1 polymer ?
#
loop_
_entity_poly.entity_id
_entity_poly.type
_entity_poly.pdbx_seq_one_letter_code
_entity_poly.pdbx_strand_id
1 'polypeptide(L)'
;MKSWKLIWLVGAGLLTACASSGSEQKNPGGLDYTPVRGTALVDNVTFYQKDPKWAAHNLGSTSETIETDGCLLTATAMVLGNLGFETDPGDLNKRMTAVNGFTKNGWLVWSAIDKVTNGTATARYYDSVSLEIIDGCIADGYYPLARFILPNGRSHWAMILRRSEQGFHMRDPLHKSNQPLIFPRGVDAFKAIRCVGIA
;
A
#
# COMPACT_ATOMS: atom_id res chain seq x y z
N MET A 1 5.87 -0.19 -81.17
CA MET A 1 7.35 -0.14 -81.04
C MET A 1 7.74 1.17 -80.38
N LYS A 2 8.77 1.11 -79.51
CA LYS A 2 9.46 2.20 -78.77
C LYS A 2 8.71 2.71 -77.53
N SER A 3 8.92 2.13 -76.35
CA SER A 3 10.06 2.25 -75.42
C SER A 3 10.22 3.66 -74.82
N TRP A 4 9.65 3.89 -73.64
CA TRP A 4 10.02 5.02 -72.80
C TRP A 4 11.05 4.57 -71.75
N LYS A 5 12.17 5.29 -71.68
CA LYS A 5 13.30 5.03 -70.79
C LYS A 5 13.02 5.58 -69.39
N LEU A 6 13.32 4.77 -68.37
CA LEU A 6 13.59 5.23 -67.01
C LEU A 6 14.85 6.10 -67.00
N ILE A 7 14.80 7.27 -66.35
CA ILE A 7 15.97 7.94 -65.78
C ILE A 7 15.59 8.47 -64.40
N TRP A 8 16.43 8.10 -63.43
CA TRP A 8 16.42 8.43 -62.02
C TRP A 8 16.70 9.90 -61.76
N LEU A 9 16.04 10.48 -60.75
CA LEU A 9 16.55 11.64 -60.03
C LEU A 9 16.54 11.38 -58.52
N VAL A 10 17.75 11.51 -57.99
CA VAL A 10 18.19 11.41 -56.60
C VAL A 10 17.68 12.61 -55.81
N GLY A 11 17.26 12.37 -54.56
CA GLY A 11 17.00 13.43 -53.60
C GLY A 11 16.82 12.85 -52.21
N ALA A 12 17.92 12.72 -51.47
CA ALA A 12 17.96 12.21 -50.11
C ALA A 12 16.99 12.97 -49.19
N GLY A 13 16.10 12.23 -48.54
CA GLY A 13 15.22 12.75 -47.50
C GLY A 13 16.02 13.11 -46.26
N LEU A 14 16.23 14.40 -46.03
CA LEU A 14 16.53 14.94 -44.71
C LEU A 14 15.22 14.93 -43.90
N LEU A 15 14.97 13.84 -43.17
CA LEU A 15 14.00 13.86 -42.08
C LEU A 15 14.62 14.65 -40.93
N THR A 16 14.41 15.96 -40.93
CA THR A 16 14.54 16.78 -39.73
C THR A 16 13.53 16.28 -38.70
N ALA A 17 14.01 15.46 -37.78
CA ALA A 17 13.28 15.13 -36.58
C ALA A 17 13.12 16.43 -35.78
N CYS A 18 11.90 16.98 -35.76
CA CYS A 18 11.50 17.95 -34.75
C CYS A 18 11.50 17.22 -33.41
N ALA A 19 12.66 17.19 -32.75
CA ALA A 19 12.74 16.88 -31.34
C ALA A 19 12.04 18.03 -30.61
N SER A 20 10.78 17.81 -30.23
CA SER A 20 10.12 18.65 -29.23
C SER A 20 10.90 18.47 -27.94
N SER A 21 11.72 19.47 -27.62
CA SER A 21 12.31 19.66 -26.31
C SER A 21 11.17 19.77 -25.30
N GLY A 22 10.83 18.65 -24.67
CA GLY A 22 10.01 18.64 -23.46
C GLY A 22 10.77 19.43 -22.41
N SER A 23 10.23 20.59 -22.05
CA SER A 23 10.75 21.41 -20.96
C SER A 23 10.71 20.61 -19.67
N GLU A 24 11.87 20.49 -19.04
CA GLU A 24 12.05 19.93 -17.72
C GLU A 24 11.22 20.75 -16.73
N GLN A 25 10.06 20.21 -16.35
CA GLN A 25 9.22 20.82 -15.33
C GLN A 25 9.89 20.61 -13.97
N LYS A 26 10.44 21.69 -13.42
CA LYS A 26 10.89 21.75 -12.03
C LYS A 26 9.71 21.45 -11.11
N ASN A 27 9.69 20.26 -10.51
CA ASN A 27 8.77 19.91 -9.43
C ASN A 27 9.12 20.72 -8.17
N PRO A 28 8.20 21.54 -7.62
CA PRO A 28 8.42 22.27 -6.39
C PRO A 28 8.07 21.35 -5.21
N GLY A 29 9.02 20.50 -4.83
CA GLY A 29 8.89 19.59 -3.70
C GLY A 29 9.76 18.37 -3.94
N GLY A 30 10.99 18.42 -3.43
CA GLY A 30 11.96 17.33 -3.56
C GLY A 30 11.46 16.06 -2.89
N LEU A 31 10.73 15.25 -3.66
CA LEU A 31 10.60 13.82 -3.40
C LEU A 31 11.90 13.21 -3.93
N ASP A 32 12.77 12.81 -3.01
CA ASP A 32 13.98 12.07 -3.36
C ASP A 32 13.55 10.68 -3.87
N TYR A 33 13.30 10.61 -5.17
CA TYR A 33 12.82 9.42 -5.86
C TYR A 33 14.02 8.69 -6.46
N THR A 34 14.54 7.72 -5.73
CA THR A 34 15.26 6.60 -6.35
C THR A 34 14.24 5.53 -6.73
N PRO A 35 14.06 5.24 -8.04
CA PRO A 35 13.16 4.18 -8.48
C PRO A 35 13.69 2.82 -8.00
N VAL A 36 13.02 2.23 -7.00
CA VAL A 36 13.14 0.80 -6.76
C VAL A 36 12.45 0.11 -7.93
N ARG A 37 13.24 -0.51 -8.80
CA ARG A 37 12.71 -1.31 -9.91
C ARG A 37 11.88 -2.48 -9.34
N GLY A 38 10.56 -2.30 -9.32
CA GLY A 38 9.61 -3.32 -9.74
C GLY A 38 9.41 -4.57 -8.89
N THR A 39 9.05 -4.44 -7.62
CA THR A 39 8.28 -5.50 -6.94
C THR A 39 7.07 -4.88 -6.26
N ALA A 40 5.96 -4.77 -7.01
CA ALA A 40 4.67 -4.52 -6.37
C ALA A 40 4.32 -5.77 -5.56
N LEU A 41 3.85 -5.57 -4.32
CA LEU A 41 3.31 -6.66 -3.53
C LEU A 41 2.01 -7.18 -4.17
N VAL A 42 1.71 -8.46 -3.96
CA VAL A 42 0.47 -9.09 -4.42
C VAL A 42 -0.74 -8.36 -3.82
N ASP A 43 -1.76 -8.13 -4.63
CA ASP A 43 -2.96 -7.35 -4.26
C ASP A 43 -4.25 -8.05 -4.74
N ASN A 44 -4.48 -9.24 -4.22
CA ASN A 44 -5.65 -10.07 -4.52
C ASN A 44 -6.78 -9.87 -3.50
N VAL A 45 -6.46 -9.41 -2.28
CA VAL A 45 -7.42 -9.27 -1.17
C VAL A 45 -7.60 -7.82 -0.79
N THR A 46 -8.86 -7.36 -0.80
CA THR A 46 -9.28 -6.04 -0.36
C THR A 46 -10.47 -6.16 0.59
N PHE A 47 -10.45 -5.41 1.68
CA PHE A 47 -11.52 -5.36 2.66
C PHE A 47 -11.88 -3.92 3.02
N TYR A 48 -13.15 -3.70 3.30
CA TYR A 48 -13.69 -2.42 3.72
C TYR A 48 -14.11 -2.48 5.19
N GLN A 49 -13.57 -1.61 6.04
CA GLN A 49 -13.80 -1.72 7.49
C GLN A 49 -15.28 -1.52 7.87
N LYS A 50 -16.04 -0.76 7.07
CA LYS A 50 -17.48 -0.54 7.29
C LYS A 50 -18.36 -1.52 6.52
N ASP A 51 -17.86 -2.69 6.16
CA ASP A 51 -18.70 -3.73 5.58
C ASP A 51 -19.69 -4.26 6.63
N PRO A 52 -21.00 -4.33 6.34
CA PRO A 52 -22.02 -4.76 7.31
C PRO A 52 -21.75 -6.14 7.96
N LYS A 53 -20.96 -7.01 7.31
CA LYS A 53 -20.60 -8.32 7.87
C LYS A 53 -19.81 -8.23 9.18
N TRP A 54 -19.07 -7.15 9.41
CA TRP A 54 -18.23 -6.99 10.60
C TRP A 54 -18.22 -5.58 11.19
N ALA A 55 -18.74 -4.58 10.50
CA ALA A 55 -18.76 -3.18 10.91
C ALA A 55 -19.23 -2.98 12.36
N ALA A 56 -20.30 -3.67 12.75
CA ALA A 56 -20.92 -3.55 14.08
C ALA A 56 -20.23 -4.39 15.16
N HIS A 57 -19.22 -5.21 14.83
CA HIS A 57 -18.50 -5.99 15.84
C HIS A 57 -17.63 -5.05 16.67
N ASN A 58 -17.65 -5.24 17.99
CA ASN A 58 -16.73 -4.55 18.88
C ASN A 58 -15.28 -4.94 18.55
N LEU A 59 -14.39 -3.95 18.54
CA LEU A 59 -12.97 -4.16 18.34
C LEU A 59 -12.35 -4.72 19.62
N GLY A 60 -11.91 -5.98 19.59
CA GLY A 60 -11.46 -6.65 20.80
C GLY A 60 -12.57 -6.73 21.86
N SER A 61 -12.20 -6.36 23.09
CA SER A 61 -13.14 -6.23 24.23
C SER A 61 -13.51 -4.77 24.53
N THR A 62 -13.33 -3.86 23.57
CA THR A 62 -13.62 -2.43 23.75
C THR A 62 -15.08 -2.09 23.41
N SER A 63 -15.48 -0.83 23.65
CA SER A 63 -16.75 -0.28 23.18
C SER A 63 -16.70 0.23 21.73
N GLU A 64 -15.51 0.38 21.16
CA GLU A 64 -15.35 0.81 19.77
C GLU A 64 -15.69 -0.33 18.82
N THR A 65 -16.09 0.00 17.60
CA THR A 65 -16.43 -1.00 16.58
C THR A 65 -15.37 -1.07 15.49
N ILE A 66 -15.41 -2.13 14.69
CA ILE A 66 -14.56 -2.23 13.49
C ILE A 66 -14.87 -1.08 12.51
N GLU A 67 -16.14 -0.66 12.43
CA GLU A 67 -16.53 0.49 11.60
C GLU A 67 -15.78 1.77 11.97
N THR A 68 -15.70 2.08 13.26
CA THR A 68 -15.17 3.36 13.72
C THR A 68 -13.66 3.31 13.82
N ASP A 69 -13.08 2.23 14.36
CA ASP A 69 -11.67 2.19 14.80
C ASP A 69 -10.90 0.96 14.27
N GLY A 70 -11.53 0.16 13.41
CA GLY A 70 -10.95 -1.08 12.86
C GLY A 70 -9.92 -0.91 11.74
N CYS A 71 -9.47 0.30 11.39
CA CYS A 71 -8.60 0.53 10.22
C CYS A 71 -7.35 -0.37 10.21
N LEU A 72 -6.63 -0.44 11.33
CA LEU A 72 -5.43 -1.26 11.42
C LEU A 72 -5.74 -2.77 11.35
N LEU A 73 -6.82 -3.21 12.01
CA LEU A 73 -7.27 -4.60 11.97
C LEU A 73 -7.64 -5.01 10.54
N THR A 74 -8.44 -4.20 9.85
CA THR A 74 -8.86 -4.46 8.46
C THR A 74 -7.67 -4.45 7.52
N ALA A 75 -6.73 -3.51 7.67
CA ALA A 75 -5.50 -3.50 6.87
C ALA A 75 -4.64 -4.74 7.14
N THR A 76 -4.53 -5.19 8.39
CA THR A 76 -3.82 -6.43 8.74
C THR A 76 -4.50 -7.66 8.14
N ALA A 77 -5.83 -7.72 8.13
CA ALA A 77 -6.58 -8.80 7.47
C ALA A 77 -6.31 -8.83 5.95
N MET A 78 -6.22 -7.67 5.29
CA MET A 78 -5.81 -7.61 3.87
C MET A 78 -4.40 -8.14 3.66
N VAL A 79 -3.44 -7.78 4.52
CA VAL A 79 -2.07 -8.32 4.46
C VAL A 79 -2.09 -9.84 4.58
N LEU A 80 -2.70 -10.37 5.64
CA LEU A 80 -2.74 -11.82 5.87
C LEU A 80 -3.45 -12.55 4.71
N GLY A 81 -4.54 -12.00 4.18
CA GLY A 81 -5.19 -12.55 2.98
C GLY A 81 -4.26 -12.63 1.78
N ASN A 82 -3.49 -11.57 1.51
CA ASN A 82 -2.51 -11.56 0.42
C ASN A 82 -1.31 -12.49 0.66
N LEU A 83 -0.99 -12.79 1.93
CA LEU A 83 0.00 -13.79 2.33
C LEU A 83 -0.54 -15.24 2.29
N GLY A 84 -1.80 -15.44 1.88
CA GLY A 84 -2.41 -16.76 1.71
C GLY A 84 -3.19 -17.29 2.92
N PHE A 85 -3.38 -16.47 3.96
CA PHE A 85 -4.23 -16.85 5.09
C PHE A 85 -5.70 -16.65 4.75
N GLU A 86 -6.53 -17.66 5.02
CA GLU A 86 -7.98 -17.53 4.93
C GLU A 86 -8.50 -16.74 6.13
N THR A 87 -8.74 -15.44 5.95
CA THR A 87 -9.25 -14.56 6.99
C THR A 87 -10.00 -13.38 6.39
N ASP A 88 -10.90 -12.80 7.17
CA ASP A 88 -11.48 -11.49 6.95
C ASP A 88 -11.33 -10.63 8.24
N PRO A 89 -11.77 -9.36 8.25
CA PRO A 89 -11.67 -8.52 9.45
C PRO A 89 -12.44 -9.06 10.65
N GLY A 90 -13.60 -9.69 10.43
CA GLY A 90 -14.41 -10.26 11.50
C GLY A 90 -13.76 -11.49 12.14
N ASP A 91 -13.26 -12.42 11.32
CA ASP A 91 -12.50 -13.58 11.78
C ASP A 91 -11.22 -13.16 12.51
N LEU A 92 -10.42 -12.27 11.91
CA LEU A 92 -9.19 -11.79 12.52
C LEU A 92 -9.47 -11.12 13.87
N ASN A 93 -10.52 -10.29 13.97
CA ASN A 93 -10.92 -9.67 15.23
C ASN A 93 -11.17 -10.72 16.32
N LYS A 94 -11.93 -11.78 16.00
CA LYS A 94 -12.25 -12.85 16.93
C LYS A 94 -10.99 -13.58 17.41
N ARG A 95 -10.12 -14.00 16.49
CA ARG A 95 -8.86 -14.69 16.84
C ARG A 95 -7.92 -13.80 17.66
N MET A 96 -7.78 -12.53 17.27
CA MET A 96 -6.96 -11.56 18.00
C MET A 96 -7.52 -11.33 19.41
N THR A 97 -8.85 -11.22 19.56
CA THR A 97 -9.49 -11.09 20.88
C THR A 97 -9.17 -12.27 21.78
N ALA A 98 -9.25 -13.50 21.26
CA ALA A 98 -8.98 -14.72 22.02
C ALA A 98 -7.55 -14.81 22.58
N VAL A 99 -6.58 -14.15 21.94
CA VAL A 99 -5.16 -14.15 22.38
C VAL A 99 -4.74 -12.87 23.08
N ASN A 100 -5.70 -12.04 23.51
CA ASN A 100 -5.46 -10.70 24.08
C ASN A 100 -4.64 -9.81 23.12
N GLY A 101 -4.94 -9.89 21.83
CA GLY A 101 -4.26 -9.19 20.74
C GLY A 101 -4.61 -7.71 20.60
N PHE A 102 -5.30 -7.15 21.60
CA PHE A 102 -5.65 -5.74 21.67
C PHE A 102 -5.27 -5.16 23.02
N THR A 103 -4.81 -3.91 23.03
CA THR A 103 -4.68 -3.11 24.25
C THR A 103 -6.06 -2.72 24.78
N LYS A 104 -6.12 -2.16 25.99
CA LYS A 104 -7.37 -1.62 26.57
C LYS A 104 -8.02 -0.53 25.71
N ASN A 105 -7.24 0.15 24.87
CA ASN A 105 -7.70 1.19 23.96
C ASN A 105 -8.04 0.65 22.55
N GLY A 106 -8.09 -0.68 22.36
CA GLY A 106 -8.43 -1.30 21.08
C GLY A 106 -7.28 -1.33 20.07
N TRP A 107 -6.08 -0.88 20.44
CA TRP A 107 -4.92 -0.93 19.54
C TRP A 107 -4.40 -2.35 19.41
N LEU A 108 -4.11 -2.77 18.18
CA LEU A 108 -3.56 -4.07 17.88
C LEU A 108 -2.19 -4.26 18.56
N VAL A 109 -2.01 -5.39 19.23
CA VAL A 109 -0.74 -5.83 19.81
C VAL A 109 0.02 -6.64 18.76
N TRP A 110 1.14 -6.11 18.26
CA TRP A 110 1.86 -6.66 17.10
C TRP A 110 2.26 -8.13 17.26
N SER A 111 2.74 -8.51 18.45
CA SER A 111 3.12 -9.90 18.75
C SER A 111 1.94 -10.88 18.72
N ALA A 112 0.70 -10.41 18.65
CA ALA A 112 -0.46 -11.29 18.48
C ALA A 112 -0.65 -11.76 17.04
N ILE A 113 -0.07 -11.08 16.05
CA ILE A 113 -0.07 -11.56 14.64
C ILE A 113 0.62 -12.92 14.57
N ASP A 114 1.78 -13.06 15.20
CA ASP A 114 2.50 -14.32 15.35
C ASP A 114 1.61 -15.41 15.95
N LYS A 115 0.94 -15.11 17.07
CA LYS A 115 0.04 -16.07 17.76
C LYS A 115 -1.12 -16.52 16.89
N VAL A 116 -1.82 -15.60 16.22
CA VAL A 116 -3.01 -15.95 15.41
C VAL A 116 -2.63 -16.61 14.08
N THR A 117 -1.37 -16.54 13.69
CA THR A 117 -0.82 -17.21 12.49
C THR A 117 0.11 -18.39 12.84
N ASN A 118 0.13 -18.80 14.10
CA ASN A 118 0.94 -19.90 14.61
C ASN A 118 2.44 -19.78 14.22
N GLY A 119 3.00 -18.58 14.36
CA GLY A 119 4.39 -18.27 14.05
C GLY A 119 4.71 -18.07 12.56
N THR A 120 3.72 -18.21 11.67
CA THR A 120 3.96 -18.13 10.22
C THR A 120 4.14 -16.70 9.73
N ALA A 121 3.47 -15.72 10.35
CA ALA A 121 3.60 -14.32 9.99
C ALA A 121 3.95 -13.47 11.21
N THR A 122 4.73 -12.41 10.99
CA THR A 122 5.19 -11.52 12.04
C THR A 122 5.12 -10.05 11.62
N ALA A 123 5.36 -9.16 12.57
CA ALA A 123 5.40 -7.72 12.35
C ALA A 123 6.75 -7.13 12.78
N ARG A 124 7.40 -6.41 11.87
CA ARG A 124 8.58 -5.59 12.12
C ARG A 124 8.14 -4.16 12.45
N TYR A 125 8.77 -3.57 13.46
CA TYR A 125 8.49 -2.19 13.87
C TYR A 125 9.78 -1.39 13.94
N TYR A 126 9.63 -0.08 13.72
CA TYR A 126 10.72 0.87 13.60
C TYR A 126 10.40 2.10 14.44
N ASP A 127 11.46 2.73 14.96
CA ASP A 127 11.38 3.98 15.74
C ASP A 127 11.29 5.22 14.85
N SER A 128 11.51 5.06 13.55
CA SER A 128 11.44 6.12 12.55
C SER A 128 10.65 5.68 11.31
N VAL A 129 10.43 6.63 10.41
CA VAL A 129 9.83 6.42 9.09
C VAL A 129 10.82 6.93 8.06
N SER A 130 11.19 6.09 7.09
CA SER A 130 12.03 6.46 5.96
C SER A 130 11.60 5.70 4.71
N LEU A 131 11.99 6.20 3.52
CA LEU A 131 11.77 5.47 2.27
C LEU A 131 12.53 4.15 2.27
N GLU A 132 13.74 4.13 2.81
CA GLU A 132 14.55 2.91 2.96
C GLU A 132 13.81 1.82 3.75
N ILE A 133 13.15 2.17 4.86
CA ILE A 133 12.34 1.21 5.62
C ILE A 133 11.18 0.68 4.78
N ILE A 134 10.42 1.57 4.13
CA ILE A 134 9.25 1.17 3.33
C ILE A 134 9.68 0.27 2.16
N ASP A 135 10.75 0.66 1.47
CA ASP A 135 11.29 -0.07 0.32
C ASP A 135 11.88 -1.41 0.73
N GLY A 136 12.63 -1.46 1.83
CA GLY A 136 13.16 -2.70 2.39
C GLY A 136 12.05 -3.67 2.77
N CYS A 137 10.96 -3.18 3.38
CA CYS A 137 9.80 -4.01 3.67
C CYS A 137 9.19 -4.61 2.40
N ILE A 138 8.95 -3.78 1.37
CA ILE A 138 8.38 -4.24 0.09
C ILE A 138 9.32 -5.25 -0.59
N ALA A 139 10.63 -4.98 -0.60
CA ALA A 139 11.63 -5.87 -1.18
C ALA A 139 11.68 -7.24 -0.49
N ASP A 140 11.50 -7.27 0.83
CA ASP A 140 11.46 -8.50 1.64
C ASP A 140 10.11 -9.24 1.56
N GLY A 141 9.13 -8.73 0.81
CA GLY A 141 7.78 -9.30 0.74
C GLY A 141 6.89 -8.97 1.95
N TYR A 142 7.30 -8.02 2.78
CA TYR A 142 6.52 -7.52 3.91
C TYR A 142 5.69 -6.31 3.48
N TYR A 143 4.41 -6.30 3.85
CA TYR A 143 3.48 -5.22 3.57
C TYR A 143 3.65 -4.09 4.59
N PRO A 144 4.05 -2.88 4.17
CA PRO A 144 4.09 -1.74 5.08
C PRO A 144 2.66 -1.25 5.37
N LEU A 145 2.27 -1.31 6.65
CA LEU A 145 1.13 -0.61 7.20
C LEU A 145 1.58 0.76 7.66
N ALA A 146 1.03 1.81 7.06
CA ALA A 146 1.41 3.19 7.31
C ALA A 146 0.34 3.93 8.11
N ARG A 147 0.78 4.58 9.19
CA ARG A 147 -0.07 5.43 10.01
C ARG A 147 0.02 6.88 9.56
N PHE A 148 -1.10 7.56 9.39
CA PHE A 148 -1.17 9.01 9.14
C PHE A 148 -2.39 9.62 9.82
N ILE A 149 -2.52 10.94 9.73
CA ILE A 149 -3.60 11.70 10.35
C ILE A 149 -4.58 12.15 9.25
N LEU A 150 -5.86 11.82 9.43
CA LEU A 150 -6.93 12.26 8.54
C LEU A 150 -7.22 13.76 8.73
N PRO A 151 -7.91 14.43 7.77
CA PRO A 151 -8.28 15.84 7.91
C PRO A 151 -9.08 16.16 9.19
N ASN A 152 -9.82 15.20 9.72
CA ASN A 152 -10.58 15.33 10.98
C ASN A 152 -9.73 15.09 12.25
N GLY A 153 -8.40 14.95 12.12
CA GLY A 153 -7.47 14.74 13.23
C GLY A 153 -7.37 13.30 13.73
N ARG A 154 -8.18 12.36 13.24
CA ARG A 154 -8.12 10.96 13.67
C ARG A 154 -6.89 10.27 13.08
N SER A 155 -6.28 9.39 13.89
CA SER A 155 -5.23 8.48 13.41
C SER A 155 -5.85 7.43 12.51
N HIS A 156 -5.16 7.11 11.40
CA HIS A 156 -5.61 6.15 10.41
C HIS A 156 -4.46 5.28 9.92
N TRP A 157 -4.77 4.05 9.53
CA TRP A 157 -3.81 3.08 9.01
C TRP A 157 -4.27 2.54 7.66
N ALA A 158 -3.34 2.41 6.72
CA ALA A 158 -3.58 1.78 5.42
C ALA A 158 -2.35 1.00 4.95
N MET A 159 -2.58 0.06 4.03
CA MET A 159 -1.56 -0.85 3.50
C MET A 159 -0.91 -0.26 2.25
N ILE A 160 0.42 -0.19 2.21
CA ILE A 160 1.21 0.18 1.03
C ILE A 160 1.53 -1.09 0.22
N LEU A 161 1.39 -1.01 -1.10
CA LEU A 161 1.72 -2.11 -2.03
C LEU A 161 2.98 -1.84 -2.84
N ARG A 162 3.19 -0.57 -3.22
CA ARG A 162 4.35 -0.10 -3.97
C ARG A 162 4.46 1.42 -3.91
N ARG A 163 5.58 1.95 -4.41
CA ARG A 163 5.75 3.37 -4.75
C ARG A 163 5.79 3.57 -6.26
N SER A 164 5.42 4.76 -6.70
CA SER A 164 5.71 5.28 -8.05
C SER A 164 5.99 6.78 -7.98
N GLU A 165 6.27 7.39 -9.13
CA GLU A 165 6.39 8.85 -9.26
C GLU A 165 5.14 9.62 -8.80
N GLN A 166 3.98 8.96 -8.79
CA GLN A 166 2.71 9.55 -8.35
C GLN A 166 2.50 9.46 -6.83
N GLY A 167 3.39 8.78 -6.10
CA GLY A 167 3.29 8.56 -4.66
C GLY A 167 3.14 7.09 -4.27
N PHE A 168 2.50 6.85 -3.13
CA PHE A 168 2.30 5.50 -2.58
C PHE A 168 1.00 4.90 -3.12
N HIS A 169 1.04 3.66 -3.60
CA HIS A 169 -0.14 2.91 -4.02
C HIS A 169 -0.62 2.11 -2.82
N MET A 170 -1.83 2.42 -2.33
CA MET A 170 -2.31 1.96 -1.03
C MET A 170 -3.71 1.34 -1.10
N ARG A 171 -3.93 0.31 -0.29
CA ARG A 171 -5.28 -0.15 0.07
C ARG A 171 -5.69 0.51 1.37
N ASP A 172 -6.66 1.42 1.26
CA ASP A 172 -7.24 2.14 2.38
C ASP A 172 -8.53 1.44 2.85
N PRO A 173 -8.59 0.92 4.08
CA PRO A 173 -9.76 0.20 4.60
C PRO A 173 -11.02 1.08 4.74
N LEU A 174 -10.91 2.41 4.63
CA LEU A 174 -12.06 3.34 4.58
C LEU A 174 -12.65 3.53 3.17
N HIS A 175 -12.07 2.93 2.14
CA HIS A 175 -12.49 3.16 0.76
C HIS A 175 -12.68 1.84 0.00
N LYS A 176 -13.88 1.63 -0.55
CA LYS A 176 -14.12 0.55 -1.51
C LYS A 176 -13.53 0.94 -2.86
N SER A 177 -12.50 0.22 -3.29
CA SER A 177 -11.86 0.44 -4.59
C SER A 177 -11.43 -0.88 -5.21
N ASN A 178 -11.54 -0.99 -6.53
CA ASN A 178 -11.03 -2.14 -7.28
C ASN A 178 -9.51 -2.05 -7.49
N GLN A 179 -8.95 -0.84 -7.44
CA GLN A 179 -7.52 -0.57 -7.62
C GLN A 179 -6.93 0.09 -6.37
N PRO A 180 -5.61 -0.03 -6.13
CA PRO A 180 -4.94 0.76 -5.10
C PRO A 180 -5.19 2.26 -5.31
N LEU A 181 -5.46 2.98 -4.22
CA LEU A 181 -5.55 4.43 -4.22
C LEU A 181 -4.14 5.02 -4.26
N ILE A 182 -4.00 6.15 -4.94
CA ILE A 182 -2.75 6.91 -4.95
C ILE A 182 -2.76 7.87 -3.77
N PHE A 183 -1.78 7.74 -2.89
CA PHE A 183 -1.48 8.69 -1.83
C PHE A 183 -0.32 9.58 -2.28
N PRO A 184 -0.58 10.81 -2.77
CA PRO A 184 0.41 11.61 -3.50
C PRO A 184 1.38 12.36 -2.60
N ARG A 185 1.32 12.18 -1.27
CA ARG A 185 2.20 12.86 -0.33
C ARG A 185 3.48 12.05 -0.09
N GLY A 186 4.53 12.75 0.34
CA GLY A 186 5.80 12.15 0.73
C GLY A 186 5.72 11.33 2.03
N VAL A 187 6.85 10.70 2.34
CA VAL A 187 7.04 9.86 3.53
C VAL A 187 6.84 10.61 4.85
N ASP A 188 7.02 11.94 4.84
CA ASP A 188 6.81 12.87 5.96
C ASP A 188 5.34 12.93 6.46
N ALA A 189 4.40 12.53 5.61
CA ALA A 189 3.00 12.39 5.97
C ALA A 189 2.76 11.24 6.97
N PHE A 190 3.61 10.20 6.95
CA PHE A 190 3.47 9.04 7.82
C PHE A 190 4.07 9.28 9.20
N LYS A 191 3.39 8.77 10.22
CA LYS A 191 3.76 8.89 11.64
C LYS A 191 4.29 7.59 12.23
N ALA A 192 4.10 6.47 11.54
CA ALA A 192 4.66 5.16 11.89
C ALA A 192 4.57 4.23 10.67
N ILE A 193 5.50 3.29 10.57
CA ILE A 193 5.46 2.16 9.65
C ILE A 193 5.57 0.87 10.45
N ARG A 194 4.77 -0.13 10.06
CA ARG A 194 4.81 -1.49 10.60
C ARG A 194 4.75 -2.45 9.43
N CYS A 195 5.72 -3.33 9.33
CA CYS A 195 5.81 -4.21 8.17
C CYS A 195 5.38 -5.61 8.56
N VAL A 196 4.36 -6.14 7.90
CA VAL A 196 3.78 -7.46 8.21
C VAL A 196 4.06 -8.41 7.05
N GLY A 197 4.63 -9.57 7.34
CA GLY A 197 5.08 -10.54 6.33
C GLY A 197 5.29 -11.93 6.93
N ILE A 198 5.71 -12.88 6.10
CA ILE A 198 6.07 -14.23 6.54
C ILE A 198 7.36 -14.17 7.38
N ALA A 199 7.34 -14.83 8.54
CA ALA A 199 8.45 -14.84 9.50
C ALA A 199 9.71 -15.53 8.95
#